data_AF-A0A5E4JU06-F1
#
_entry.id   AF-A0A5E4JU06-F1
#
_cell.length_a   1.000
_cell.length_b   1.000
_cell.length_c   1.000
_cell.angle_alpha   90.00
_cell.angle_beta   90.00
_cell.angle_gamma   90.00
#
_symmetry.space_group_name_H-M   'P 1'
#
loop_
_entity.id
_entity.type
_entity.pdbx_description
1 polymer ?
#
loop_
_entity_poly.entity_id
_entity_poly.type
_entity_poly.pdbx_seq_one_letter_code
_entity_poly.pdbx_strand_id
1 'polypeptide(L)'
;MNRKKLVFVLGFLSFFLVAFILGTLVNISAAPYYPSYNNYGGSSSFIRQGSQQLIDFFVNWSEPFLQALLGGNDYTGMLLFEKFLIYLLILSMVYLSLKKIDIFNEQKKILGVVAIIVPLLAVRYLNFIWLNTILMQYQILGIALVGLLPFIIYLFFLHNVSNNSAVRKIGWIFFIVIYLGLWLTTEAESYGSVYFWTMLIAFVFLLLDGTIHRAFDKQKWKDADREGTVRALAQIGKQLEDLDNAPGIPDHIRKRERKRLEKRRKYLQGQIS
;
A
#
# COMPACT_ATOMS: atom_id res chain seq x y z
N MET A 1 7.82 -24.53 4.11
CA MET A 1 7.58 -24.42 2.65
C MET A 1 8.30 -25.58 1.95
N ASN A 2 7.63 -26.33 1.07
CA ASN A 2 8.18 -27.58 0.51
C ASN A 2 9.34 -27.28 -0.45
N ARG A 3 10.48 -28.00 -0.39
CA ARG A 3 11.68 -27.71 -1.21
C ARG A 3 11.38 -27.63 -2.71
N LYS A 4 10.43 -28.43 -3.20
CA LYS A 4 9.96 -28.39 -4.60
C LYS A 4 9.28 -27.05 -4.97
N LYS A 5 8.53 -26.44 -4.05
CA LYS A 5 7.92 -25.12 -4.27
C LYS A 5 8.97 -24.01 -4.27
N LEU A 6 9.99 -24.11 -3.42
CA LEU A 6 11.09 -23.15 -3.38
C LEU A 6 11.89 -23.17 -4.70
N VAL A 7 12.23 -24.37 -5.20
CA VAL A 7 12.96 -24.53 -6.47
C VAL A 7 12.15 -24.00 -7.65
N PHE A 8 10.83 -24.26 -7.67
CA PHE A 8 9.95 -23.73 -8.72
C PHE A 8 9.88 -22.19 -8.69
N VAL A 9 9.73 -21.60 -7.49
CA VAL A 9 9.69 -20.13 -7.33
C VAL A 9 11.02 -19.49 -7.71
N LEU A 10 12.15 -20.09 -7.32
CA LEU A 10 13.48 -19.60 -7.68
C LEU A 10 13.79 -19.73 -9.17
N GLY A 11 13.37 -20.82 -9.81
CA GLY A 11 13.51 -21.00 -11.26
C GLY A 11 12.64 -20.03 -12.05
N PHE A 12 11.41 -19.77 -11.58
CA PHE A 12 10.53 -18.79 -12.20
C PHE A 12 11.07 -17.37 -12.05
N LEU A 13 11.60 -17.00 -10.87
CA LEU A 13 12.24 -15.71 -10.64
C LEU A 13 13.53 -15.54 -11.45
N SER A 14 14.37 -16.57 -11.55
CA SER A 14 15.61 -16.48 -12.34
C SER A 14 15.32 -16.37 -13.83
N PHE A 15 14.30 -17.07 -14.33
CA PHE A 15 13.83 -16.94 -15.71
C PHE A 15 13.36 -15.52 -16.00
N PHE A 16 12.53 -14.93 -15.12
CA PHE A 16 12.07 -13.55 -15.27
C PHE A 16 13.22 -12.54 -15.23
N LEU A 17 14.19 -12.75 -14.33
CA LEU A 17 15.35 -11.87 -14.20
C LEU A 17 16.29 -11.96 -15.41
N VAL A 18 16.51 -13.15 -15.95
CA VAL A 18 17.29 -13.34 -17.19
C VAL A 18 16.55 -12.78 -18.40
N ALA A 19 15.23 -12.99 -18.52
CA ALA A 19 14.43 -12.39 -19.58
C ALA A 19 14.44 -10.85 -19.51
N PHE A 20 14.38 -10.28 -18.30
CA PHE A 20 14.50 -8.83 -18.08
C PHE A 20 15.88 -8.29 -18.48
N ILE A 21 16.96 -8.97 -18.09
CA ILE A 21 18.33 -8.58 -18.46
C ILE A 21 18.55 -8.70 -19.97
N LEU A 22 18.11 -9.79 -20.60
CA LEU A 22 18.22 -9.97 -22.05
C LEU A 22 17.38 -8.95 -22.82
N GLY A 23 16.16 -8.65 -22.36
CA GLY A 23 15.32 -7.61 -22.94
C GLY A 23 15.96 -6.23 -22.85
N THR A 24 16.57 -5.88 -21.72
CA THR A 24 17.26 -4.59 -21.58
C THR A 24 18.56 -4.53 -22.42
N LEU A 25 19.33 -5.62 -22.49
CA LEU A 25 20.57 -5.69 -23.28
C LEU A 25 20.32 -5.64 -24.80
N VAL A 26 19.28 -6.33 -25.30
CA VAL A 26 18.89 -6.27 -26.72
C VAL A 26 18.44 -4.85 -27.10
N ASN A 27 17.77 -4.13 -26.19
CA ASN A 27 17.37 -2.74 -26.44
C ASN A 27 18.54 -1.74 -26.38
N ILE A 28 19.58 -2.00 -25.58
CA ILE A 28 20.81 -1.19 -25.55
C ILE A 28 21.61 -1.37 -26.86
N SER A 29 21.62 -2.58 -27.44
CA SER A 29 22.34 -2.85 -28.69
C SER A 29 21.56 -2.54 -29.97
N ALA A 30 20.21 -2.50 -29.88
CA ALA A 30 19.33 -2.25 -31.01
C ALA A 30 18.69 -0.85 -31.02
N ALA A 31 19.16 0.11 -30.22
CA ALA A 31 18.78 1.51 -30.35
C ALA A 31 19.60 2.16 -31.50
N PRO A 32 19.09 2.24 -32.74
CA PRO A 32 19.70 3.10 -33.74
C PRO A 32 19.76 4.52 -33.16
N TYR A 33 20.95 5.09 -33.23
CA TYR A 33 21.25 6.46 -32.84
C TYR A 33 20.51 7.41 -33.79
N TYR A 34 19.19 7.54 -33.64
CA TYR A 34 18.42 8.58 -34.31
C TYR A 34 18.59 9.85 -33.48
N PRO A 35 19.29 10.87 -33.99
CA PRO A 35 19.35 12.16 -33.31
C PRO A 35 17.95 12.77 -33.35
N SER A 36 17.19 12.58 -32.26
CA SER A 36 15.93 13.26 -32.02
C SER A 36 16.24 14.76 -31.83
N TYR A 37 16.08 15.52 -32.90
CA TYR A 37 16.08 16.99 -32.90
C TYR A 37 14.79 17.48 -32.23
N ASN A 38 14.70 17.37 -30.91
CA ASN A 38 13.86 18.17 -30.01
C ASN A 38 14.24 17.80 -28.57
N ASN A 39 15.32 18.42 -28.13
CA ASN A 39 16.09 18.06 -26.96
C ASN A 39 15.78 19.03 -25.81
N TYR A 40 14.64 18.83 -25.13
CA TYR A 40 14.39 19.35 -23.79
C TYR A 40 13.53 18.32 -23.03
N GLY A 41 14.15 17.44 -22.24
CA GLY A 41 13.46 16.49 -21.34
C GLY A 41 13.95 15.03 -21.36
N GLY A 42 15.26 14.78 -21.52
CA GLY A 42 15.83 13.46 -21.87
C GLY A 42 15.97 12.37 -20.79
N SER A 43 15.18 12.35 -19.72
CA SER A 43 15.24 11.25 -18.72
C SER A 43 13.96 10.43 -18.58
N SER A 44 12.80 10.94 -18.98
CA SER A 44 11.53 10.19 -18.92
C SER A 44 11.31 9.29 -20.14
N SER A 45 12.01 9.56 -21.25
CA SER A 45 11.86 8.81 -22.51
C SER A 45 12.42 7.39 -22.42
N PHE A 46 13.58 7.19 -21.77
CA PHE A 46 14.21 5.87 -21.70
C PHE A 46 13.39 4.85 -20.90
N ILE A 47 12.88 5.23 -19.72
CA ILE A 47 12.08 4.33 -18.89
C ILE A 47 10.74 4.03 -19.57
N ARG A 48 10.11 5.03 -20.18
CA ARG A 48 8.85 4.85 -20.90
C ARG A 48 9.02 3.95 -22.12
N GLN A 49 10.02 4.21 -22.96
CA GLN A 49 10.33 3.38 -24.14
C GLN A 49 10.72 1.96 -23.75
N GLY A 50 11.59 1.79 -22.76
CA GLY A 50 11.98 0.45 -22.28
C GLY A 50 10.81 -0.33 -21.68
N SER A 51 9.93 0.34 -20.93
CA SER A 51 8.70 -0.29 -20.41
C SER A 51 7.72 -0.67 -21.51
N GLN A 52 7.55 0.17 -22.54
CA GLN A 52 6.70 -0.13 -23.69
C GLN A 52 7.25 -1.31 -24.48
N GLN A 53 8.55 -1.35 -24.75
CA GLN A 53 9.20 -2.46 -25.45
C GLN A 53 9.06 -3.80 -24.69
N LEU A 54 9.19 -3.79 -23.35
CA LEU A 54 8.97 -4.98 -22.54
C LEU A 54 7.51 -5.45 -22.58
N ILE A 55 6.56 -4.50 -22.52
CA ILE A 55 5.13 -4.80 -22.63
C ILE A 55 4.84 -5.38 -24.02
N ASP A 56 5.29 -4.73 -25.08
CA ASP A 56 5.06 -5.17 -26.46
C ASP A 56 5.68 -6.55 -26.71
N PHE A 57 6.88 -6.80 -26.22
CA PHE A 57 7.51 -8.12 -26.30
C PHE A 57 6.66 -9.19 -25.60
N PHE A 58 6.23 -8.92 -24.35
CA PHE A 58 5.42 -9.86 -23.58
C PHE A 58 4.06 -10.08 -24.24
N VAL A 59 3.42 -9.01 -24.72
CA VAL A 59 2.12 -9.06 -25.41
C VAL A 59 2.25 -9.86 -26.68
N ASN A 60 3.17 -9.54 -27.58
CA ASN A 60 3.33 -10.25 -28.85
C ASN A 60 3.64 -11.74 -28.66
N TRP A 61 4.42 -12.08 -27.63
CA TRP A 61 4.74 -13.48 -27.31
C TRP A 61 3.56 -14.23 -26.68
N SER A 62 2.80 -13.58 -25.79
CA SER A 62 1.69 -14.19 -25.05
C SER A 62 0.36 -14.13 -25.78
N GLU A 63 0.21 -13.22 -26.75
CA GLU A 63 -1.02 -12.94 -27.48
C GLU A 63 -1.67 -14.18 -28.10
N PRO A 64 -0.98 -15.05 -28.88
CA PRO A 64 -1.63 -16.23 -29.45
C PRO A 64 -2.18 -17.17 -28.37
N PHE A 65 -1.49 -17.29 -27.23
CA PHE A 65 -1.94 -18.11 -26.12
C PHE A 65 -3.12 -17.47 -25.36
N LEU A 66 -3.04 -16.17 -25.10
CA LEU A 66 -4.07 -15.42 -24.38
C LEU A 66 -5.35 -15.28 -25.22
N GLN A 67 -5.25 -15.11 -26.54
CA GLN A 67 -6.40 -15.12 -27.44
C GLN A 67 -7.08 -16.49 -27.45
N ALA A 68 -6.32 -17.58 -27.50
CA ALA A 68 -6.88 -18.93 -27.43
C ALA A 68 -7.55 -19.22 -26.06
N LEU A 69 -6.94 -18.75 -24.97
CA LEU A 69 -7.39 -19.01 -23.61
C LEU A 69 -8.59 -18.15 -23.21
N LEU A 70 -8.45 -16.83 -23.33
CA LEU A 70 -9.46 -15.84 -22.90
C LEU A 70 -10.52 -15.61 -23.97
N GLY A 71 -10.27 -15.99 -25.22
CA GLY A 71 -11.20 -15.81 -26.33
C GLY A 71 -11.32 -14.36 -26.80
N GLY A 72 -11.71 -14.23 -28.07
CA GLY A 72 -12.02 -12.96 -28.70
C GLY A 72 -10.95 -12.56 -29.71
N ASN A 73 -11.26 -12.85 -30.98
CA ASN A 73 -10.43 -12.48 -32.13
C ASN A 73 -10.40 -10.96 -32.36
N ASP A 74 -11.34 -10.24 -31.72
CA ASP A 74 -11.49 -8.79 -31.86
C ASP A 74 -10.65 -8.00 -30.84
N TYR A 75 -9.94 -8.67 -29.91
CA TYR A 75 -9.07 -8.02 -28.93
C TYR A 75 -7.61 -8.22 -29.33
N THR A 76 -6.96 -7.13 -29.75
CA THR A 76 -5.53 -7.13 -30.07
C THR A 76 -4.73 -6.33 -29.06
N GLY A 77 -3.50 -6.76 -28.77
CA GLY A 77 -2.53 -5.97 -28.02
C GLY A 77 -2.93 -5.64 -26.57
N MET A 78 -3.05 -4.35 -26.26
CA MET A 78 -3.22 -3.81 -24.89
C MET A 78 -4.51 -4.30 -24.20
N LEU A 79 -5.63 -4.42 -24.93
CA LEU A 79 -6.91 -4.89 -24.36
C LEU A 79 -6.84 -6.35 -23.90
N LEU A 80 -6.07 -7.18 -24.60
CA LEU A 80 -5.86 -8.57 -24.24
C LEU A 80 -5.05 -8.68 -22.94
N PHE A 81 -4.04 -7.83 -22.80
CA PHE A 81 -3.24 -7.73 -21.58
C PHE A 81 -4.09 -7.28 -20.39
N GLU A 82 -4.95 -6.28 -20.57
CA GLU A 82 -5.90 -5.82 -19.55
C GLU A 82 -6.87 -6.93 -19.12
N LYS A 83 -7.44 -7.68 -20.06
CA LYS A 83 -8.26 -8.87 -19.77
C LYS A 83 -7.48 -9.91 -18.97
N PHE A 84 -6.22 -10.14 -19.31
CA PHE A 84 -5.36 -11.06 -18.57
C PHE A 84 -5.11 -10.61 -17.13
N LEU A 85 -4.88 -9.31 -16.90
CA LEU A 85 -4.76 -8.77 -15.54
C LEU A 85 -6.04 -8.97 -14.72
N ILE A 86 -7.22 -8.73 -15.33
CA ILE A 86 -8.51 -8.98 -14.68
C ILE A 86 -8.70 -10.47 -14.38
N TYR A 87 -8.28 -11.36 -15.28
CA TYR A 87 -8.27 -12.80 -15.02
C TYR A 87 -7.44 -13.15 -13.79
N LEU A 88 -6.21 -12.63 -13.67
CA LEU A 88 -5.35 -12.86 -12.49
C LEU A 88 -5.98 -12.32 -11.20
N LEU A 89 -6.68 -11.19 -11.28
CA LEU A 89 -7.35 -10.59 -10.13
C LEU A 89 -8.54 -11.46 -9.66
N ILE A 90 -9.42 -11.86 -10.59
CA ILE A 90 -10.56 -12.73 -10.27
C ILE A 90 -10.05 -14.10 -9.78
N LEU A 91 -9.00 -14.64 -10.41
CA LEU A 91 -8.33 -15.87 -9.97
C LEU A 91 -7.86 -15.77 -8.52
N SER A 92 -7.20 -14.66 -8.16
CA SER A 92 -6.72 -14.44 -6.80
C SER A 92 -7.88 -14.38 -5.80
N MET A 93 -8.94 -13.65 -6.12
CA MET A 93 -10.13 -13.52 -5.26
C MET A 93 -10.89 -14.85 -5.08
N VAL A 94 -11.15 -15.56 -6.18
CA VAL A 94 -11.82 -16.86 -6.16
C VAL A 94 -10.98 -17.87 -5.39
N TYR A 95 -9.67 -17.95 -5.64
CA TYR A 95 -8.78 -18.87 -4.94
C TYR A 95 -8.75 -18.62 -3.42
N LEU A 96 -8.62 -17.35 -2.99
CA LEU A 96 -8.61 -16.99 -1.58
C LEU A 96 -9.96 -17.26 -0.90
N SER A 97 -11.06 -17.11 -1.63
CA SER A 97 -12.41 -17.37 -1.12
C SER A 97 -12.66 -18.87 -0.96
N LEU A 98 -12.36 -19.68 -1.99
CA LEU A 98 -12.53 -21.13 -1.94
C LEU A 98 -11.64 -21.79 -0.88
N LYS A 99 -10.45 -21.23 -0.61
CA LYS A 99 -9.54 -21.72 0.44
C LYS A 99 -10.14 -21.62 1.86
N LYS A 100 -11.14 -20.77 2.09
CA LYS A 100 -11.78 -20.62 3.41
C LYS A 100 -12.88 -21.66 3.66
N ILE A 101 -13.26 -22.46 2.66
CA ILE A 101 -14.34 -23.44 2.75
C ILE A 101 -13.74 -24.81 3.07
N ASP A 102 -14.20 -25.43 4.15
CA ASP A 102 -13.63 -26.68 4.68
C ASP A 102 -13.66 -27.85 3.68
N ILE A 103 -14.68 -27.92 2.83
CA ILE A 103 -14.82 -28.95 1.78
C ILE A 103 -13.61 -28.98 0.85
N PHE A 104 -12.98 -27.82 0.58
CA PHE A 104 -11.83 -27.73 -0.33
C PHE A 104 -10.48 -27.93 0.36
N ASN A 105 -10.43 -28.03 1.70
CA ASN A 105 -9.19 -28.25 2.45
C ASN A 105 -8.60 -29.64 2.21
N GLU A 106 -9.46 -30.65 2.09
CA GLU A 106 -9.08 -32.04 1.80
C GLU A 106 -8.77 -32.24 0.31
N GLN A 107 -9.44 -31.50 -0.57
CA GLN A 107 -9.42 -31.71 -2.02
C GLN A 107 -8.72 -30.59 -2.79
N LYS A 108 -7.43 -30.35 -2.47
CA LYS A 108 -6.62 -29.25 -3.04
C LYS A 108 -6.54 -29.23 -4.57
N LYS A 109 -6.63 -30.39 -5.23
CA LYS A 109 -6.63 -30.51 -6.69
C LYS A 109 -7.90 -29.90 -7.29
N ILE A 110 -9.05 -30.23 -6.71
CA ILE A 110 -10.36 -29.72 -7.13
C ILE A 110 -10.45 -28.23 -6.88
N LEU A 111 -9.96 -27.74 -5.74
CA LEU A 111 -9.82 -26.31 -5.46
C LEU A 111 -9.09 -25.59 -6.61
N GLY A 112 -7.92 -26.10 -7.02
CA GLY A 112 -7.14 -25.51 -8.11
C GLY A 112 -7.88 -25.49 -9.45
N VAL A 113 -8.55 -26.59 -9.81
CA VAL A 113 -9.32 -26.68 -11.05
C VAL A 113 -10.48 -25.69 -11.06
N VAL A 114 -11.28 -25.64 -10.00
CA VAL A 114 -12.41 -24.71 -9.88
C VAL A 114 -11.91 -23.26 -9.87
N ALA A 115 -10.84 -22.98 -9.13
CA ALA A 115 -10.24 -21.66 -9.06
C ALA A 115 -9.72 -21.17 -10.42
N ILE A 116 -9.29 -22.05 -11.32
CA ILE A 116 -8.83 -21.67 -12.67
C ILE A 116 -10.02 -21.51 -13.64
N ILE A 117 -10.95 -22.46 -13.64
CA ILE A 117 -12.07 -22.51 -14.60
C ILE A 117 -13.04 -21.35 -14.38
N VAL A 118 -13.38 -21.02 -13.13
CA VAL A 118 -14.39 -19.99 -12.85
C VAL A 118 -13.98 -18.59 -13.36
N PRO A 119 -12.78 -18.06 -13.02
CA PRO A 119 -12.30 -16.80 -13.58
C PRO A 119 -12.11 -16.85 -15.10
N LEU A 120 -11.69 -17.99 -15.64
CA LEU A 120 -11.50 -18.17 -17.08
C LEU A 120 -12.82 -17.96 -17.82
N LEU A 121 -13.89 -18.61 -17.35
CA LEU A 121 -15.23 -18.42 -17.91
C LEU A 121 -15.73 -16.98 -17.72
N ALA A 122 -15.50 -16.39 -16.54
CA ALA A 122 -15.93 -15.03 -16.24
C ALA A 122 -15.30 -14.00 -17.21
N VAL A 123 -13.99 -14.08 -17.45
CA VAL A 123 -13.28 -13.15 -18.36
C VAL A 123 -13.59 -13.45 -19.83
N ARG A 124 -13.77 -14.72 -20.19
CA ARG A 124 -14.09 -15.12 -21.57
C ARG A 124 -15.39 -14.53 -22.08
N TYR A 125 -16.40 -14.42 -21.22
CA TYR A 125 -17.70 -13.84 -21.56
C TYR A 125 -17.84 -12.36 -21.17
N LEU A 126 -16.76 -11.72 -20.73
CA LEU A 126 -16.78 -10.30 -20.39
C LEU A 126 -16.89 -9.46 -21.66
N ASN A 127 -17.96 -8.67 -21.77
CA ASN A 127 -18.14 -7.72 -22.87
C ASN A 127 -17.19 -6.52 -22.72
N PHE A 128 -16.97 -5.80 -23.83
CA PHE A 128 -16.07 -4.65 -23.86
C PHE A 128 -16.53 -3.49 -22.95
N ILE A 129 -17.84 -3.26 -22.84
CA ILE A 129 -18.39 -2.18 -22.01
C ILE A 129 -18.09 -2.39 -20.53
N TRP A 130 -18.29 -3.61 -20.01
CA TRP A 130 -17.96 -3.99 -18.64
C TRP A 130 -16.46 -3.97 -18.39
N LEU A 131 -15.67 -4.45 -19.34
CA LEU A 131 -14.21 -4.36 -19.28
C LEU A 131 -13.74 -2.92 -19.07
N ASN A 132 -14.19 -2.00 -19.93
CA ASN A 132 -13.81 -0.58 -19.83
C ASN A 132 -14.31 0.06 -18.54
N THR A 133 -15.50 -0.31 -18.07
CA THR A 133 -16.04 0.19 -16.80
C THR A 133 -15.16 -0.22 -15.62
N ILE A 134 -14.70 -1.47 -15.60
CA ILE A 134 -13.77 -1.97 -14.59
C ILE A 134 -12.42 -1.24 -14.68
N LEU A 135 -11.88 -1.08 -15.89
CA LEU A 135 -10.61 -0.39 -16.10
C LEU A 135 -10.67 1.07 -15.66
N MET A 136 -11.77 1.77 -15.96
CA MET A 136 -11.98 3.14 -15.51
C MET A 136 -11.95 3.26 -13.99
N GLN A 137 -12.55 2.32 -13.26
CA GLN A 137 -12.49 2.30 -11.80
C GLN A 137 -11.06 2.08 -11.28
N TYR A 138 -10.29 1.19 -11.92
CA TYR A 138 -8.89 0.98 -11.56
C TYR A 138 -8.00 2.17 -11.90
N GLN A 139 -8.28 2.87 -13.00
CA GLN A 139 -7.61 4.12 -13.32
C GLN A 139 -7.88 5.18 -12.26
N ILE A 140 -9.14 5.34 -11.82
CA ILE A 140 -9.49 6.26 -10.73
C ILE A 140 -8.75 5.88 -9.44
N LEU A 141 -8.72 4.59 -9.09
CA LEU A 141 -7.97 4.11 -7.92
C LEU A 141 -6.47 4.37 -8.06
N GLY A 142 -5.89 4.11 -9.23
CA GLY A 142 -4.48 4.35 -9.51
C GLY A 142 -4.13 5.82 -9.40
N ILE A 143 -4.96 6.69 -9.97
CA ILE A 143 -4.84 8.15 -9.84
C ILE A 143 -4.94 8.58 -8.38
N ALA A 144 -5.93 8.05 -7.64
CA ALA A 144 -6.10 8.35 -6.23
C ALA A 144 -4.87 7.93 -5.43
N LEU A 145 -4.33 6.73 -5.66
CA LEU A 145 -3.13 6.25 -4.99
C LEU A 145 -1.90 7.10 -5.34
N VAL A 146 -1.66 7.39 -6.62
CA VAL A 146 -0.49 8.17 -7.06
C VAL A 146 -0.58 9.62 -6.60
N GLY A 147 -1.78 10.20 -6.52
CA GLY A 147 -1.97 11.56 -5.99
C GLY A 147 -1.89 11.62 -4.46
N LEU A 148 -2.49 10.65 -3.77
CA LEU A 148 -2.67 10.67 -2.31
C LEU A 148 -1.46 10.10 -1.56
N LEU A 149 -0.74 9.14 -2.13
CA LEU A 149 0.39 8.49 -1.46
C LEU A 149 1.56 9.46 -1.21
N PRO A 150 2.05 10.26 -2.20
CA PRO A 150 3.07 11.26 -1.94
C PRO A 150 2.63 12.28 -0.88
N PHE A 151 1.35 12.66 -0.89
CA PHE A 151 0.76 13.56 0.11
C PHE A 151 0.81 12.97 1.52
N ILE A 152 0.40 11.71 1.71
CA ILE A 152 0.49 11.01 3.00
C ILE A 152 1.94 10.94 3.47
N ILE A 153 2.86 10.49 2.61
CA ILE A 153 4.28 10.35 2.96
C ILE A 153 4.83 11.71 3.40
N TYR A 154 4.51 12.76 2.66
CA TYR A 154 4.95 14.11 2.96
C TYR A 154 4.40 14.62 4.30
N LEU A 155 3.12 14.38 4.57
CA LEU A 155 2.49 14.72 5.85
C LEU A 155 3.19 14.03 7.03
N PHE A 156 3.48 12.72 6.90
CA PHE A 156 4.22 11.98 7.92
C PHE A 156 5.63 12.53 8.12
N PHE A 157 6.33 12.89 7.03
CA PHE A 157 7.66 13.48 7.10
C PHE A 157 7.63 14.83 7.84
N LEU A 158 6.71 15.73 7.49
CA LEU A 158 6.58 17.03 8.16
C LEU A 158 6.25 16.89 9.64
N HIS A 159 5.43 15.91 10.02
CA HIS A 159 5.09 15.69 11.42
C HIS A 159 6.28 15.17 12.24
N ASN A 160 7.14 14.34 11.64
CA ASN A 160 8.24 13.68 12.35
C ASN A 160 9.53 14.51 12.39
N VAL A 161 9.78 15.39 11.42
CA VAL A 161 11.05 16.13 11.31
C VAL A 161 11.13 17.32 12.26
N SER A 162 10.02 18.01 12.55
CA SER A 162 10.07 19.21 13.39
C SER A 162 8.79 19.49 14.18
N ASN A 163 8.97 19.72 15.49
CA ASN A 163 7.92 20.29 16.34
C ASN A 163 7.69 21.79 16.07
N ASN A 164 8.60 22.46 15.35
CA ASN A 164 8.48 23.88 15.04
C ASN A 164 7.43 24.11 13.94
N SER A 165 6.40 24.91 14.26
CA SER A 165 5.34 25.28 13.32
C SER A 165 5.87 26.01 12.08
N ALA A 166 6.93 26.80 12.20
CA ALA A 166 7.51 27.51 11.05
C ALA A 166 8.06 26.54 10.01
N VAL A 167 8.81 25.51 10.42
CA VAL A 167 9.39 24.50 9.52
C VAL A 167 8.28 23.74 8.79
N ARG A 168 7.20 23.38 9.49
CA ARG A 168 6.06 22.70 8.87
C ARG A 168 5.34 23.57 7.84
N LYS A 169 5.09 24.84 8.16
CA LYS A 169 4.49 25.80 7.22
C LYS A 169 5.34 25.99 5.97
N ILE A 170 6.67 26.13 6.14
CA ILE A 170 7.61 26.22 5.01
C ILE A 170 7.52 24.95 4.15
N GLY A 171 7.44 23.77 4.79
CA GLY A 171 7.24 22.51 4.09
C GLY A 171 5.97 22.50 3.24
N TRP A 172 4.82 22.81 3.83
CA TRP A 172 3.56 22.89 3.10
C TRP A 172 3.63 23.88 1.92
N ILE A 173 4.25 25.05 2.10
CA ILE A 173 4.46 26.02 1.01
C ILE A 173 5.30 25.39 -0.12
N PHE A 174 6.40 24.72 0.22
CA PHE A 174 7.26 24.05 -0.76
C PHE A 174 6.51 22.97 -1.54
N PHE A 175 5.69 22.17 -0.85
CA PHE A 175 4.85 21.15 -1.48
C PHE A 175 3.82 21.75 -2.44
N ILE A 176 3.15 22.84 -2.04
CA ILE A 176 2.22 23.59 -2.90
C ILE A 176 2.92 24.11 -4.15
N VAL A 177 4.12 24.69 -4.01
CA VAL A 177 4.90 25.20 -5.15
C VAL A 177 5.29 24.09 -6.12
N ILE A 178 5.70 22.91 -5.63
CA ILE A 178 5.99 21.76 -6.49
C ILE A 178 4.76 21.34 -7.28
N TYR A 179 3.62 21.16 -6.61
CA TYR A 179 2.40 20.72 -7.28
C TYR A 179 1.82 21.78 -8.24
N LEU A 180 2.01 23.06 -7.93
CA LEU A 180 1.72 24.15 -8.86
C LEU A 180 2.61 24.05 -10.11
N GLY A 181 3.91 23.80 -9.94
CA GLY A 181 4.83 23.58 -11.06
C GLY A 181 4.45 22.36 -11.92
N LEU A 182 4.09 21.24 -11.29
CA LEU A 182 3.60 20.04 -11.99
C LEU A 182 2.30 20.31 -12.74
N TRP A 183 1.38 21.07 -12.16
CA TRP A 183 0.14 21.47 -12.82
C TRP A 183 0.38 22.36 -14.03
N LEU A 184 1.32 23.31 -13.96
CA LEU A 184 1.64 24.21 -15.08
C LEU A 184 2.43 23.53 -16.21
N THR A 185 3.15 22.44 -15.90
CA THR A 185 4.03 21.75 -16.87
C THR A 185 3.43 20.48 -17.46
N THR A 186 2.29 20.02 -16.95
CA THR A 186 1.64 18.82 -17.48
C THR A 186 0.85 19.11 -18.74
N GLU A 187 1.10 18.33 -19.79
CA GLU A 187 0.38 18.43 -21.07
C GLU A 187 -0.93 17.62 -21.06
N ALA A 188 -1.07 16.66 -20.14
CA ALA A 188 -2.24 15.80 -20.07
C ALA A 188 -3.27 16.38 -19.09
N GLU A 189 -4.41 16.82 -19.61
CA GLU A 189 -5.50 17.43 -18.83
C GLU A 189 -5.95 16.55 -17.66
N SER A 190 -6.00 15.23 -17.86
CA SER A 190 -6.40 14.27 -16.83
C SER A 190 -5.46 14.31 -15.61
N TYR A 191 -4.15 14.38 -15.83
CA TYR A 191 -3.17 14.49 -14.75
C TYR A 191 -3.12 15.89 -14.14
N GLY A 192 -3.35 16.94 -14.94
CA GLY A 192 -3.45 18.33 -14.45
C GLY A 192 -4.51 18.52 -13.38
N SER A 193 -5.69 17.92 -13.57
CA SER A 193 -6.75 17.99 -12.56
C SER A 193 -6.30 17.42 -11.20
N VAL A 194 -5.53 16.34 -11.19
CA VAL A 194 -5.03 15.68 -9.98
C VAL A 194 -4.05 16.59 -9.26
N TYR A 195 -3.08 17.16 -9.98
CA TYR A 195 -2.10 18.06 -9.37
C TYR A 195 -2.75 19.31 -8.79
N PHE A 196 -3.74 19.87 -9.48
CA PHE A 196 -4.51 21.01 -9.01
C PHE A 196 -5.28 20.69 -7.71
N TRP A 197 -6.02 19.57 -7.66
CA TRP A 197 -6.76 19.19 -6.47
C TRP A 197 -5.83 18.85 -5.29
N THR A 198 -4.70 18.18 -5.54
CA THR A 198 -3.70 17.92 -4.49
C THR A 198 -3.09 19.21 -3.96
N MET A 199 -2.79 20.19 -4.82
CA MET A 199 -2.32 21.52 -4.43
C MET A 199 -3.35 22.22 -3.54
N LEU A 200 -4.63 22.20 -3.91
CA LEU A 200 -5.72 22.81 -3.15
C LEU A 200 -5.88 22.15 -1.77
N ILE A 201 -5.83 20.82 -1.70
CA ILE A 201 -5.85 20.07 -0.43
C ILE A 201 -4.64 20.46 0.43
N ALA A 202 -3.44 20.53 -0.15
CA ALA A 202 -2.24 20.95 0.58
C ALA A 202 -2.37 22.39 1.12
N PHE A 203 -3.00 23.29 0.36
CA PHE A 203 -3.32 24.64 0.83
C PHE A 203 -4.29 24.64 2.01
N VAL A 204 -5.34 23.82 1.97
CA VAL A 204 -6.25 23.64 3.12
C VAL A 204 -5.50 23.09 4.34
N PHE A 205 -4.61 22.12 4.15
CA PHE A 205 -3.79 21.56 5.24
C PHE A 205 -2.80 22.57 5.80
N LEU A 206 -2.23 23.47 4.98
CA LEU A 206 -1.41 24.58 5.45
C LEU A 206 -2.18 25.48 6.41
N LEU A 207 -3.45 25.81 6.10
CA LEU A 207 -4.31 26.61 6.97
C LEU A 207 -4.68 25.86 8.27
N LEU A 208 -4.84 24.54 8.18
CA LEU A 208 -5.23 23.68 9.30
C LEU A 208 -4.05 23.05 10.07
N ASP A 209 -2.78 23.37 9.74
CA ASP A 209 -1.58 22.74 10.34
C ASP A 209 -1.63 22.73 11.87
N GLY A 210 -2.03 23.87 12.47
CA GLY A 210 -2.14 23.99 13.92
C GLY A 210 -3.21 23.10 14.54
N THR A 211 -4.36 22.94 13.88
CA THR A 211 -5.47 22.09 14.35
C THR A 211 -5.10 20.62 14.27
N ILE A 212 -4.49 20.21 13.14
CA ILE A 212 -4.04 18.84 12.92
C ILE A 212 -2.98 18.46 13.96
N HIS A 213 -1.97 19.30 14.18
CA HIS A 213 -0.91 19.01 15.14
C HIS A 213 -1.44 18.85 16.58
N ARG A 214 -2.35 19.73 17.02
CA ARG A 214 -3.01 19.60 18.33
C ARG A 214 -3.78 18.29 18.48
N ALA A 215 -4.41 17.81 17.41
CA ALA A 215 -5.12 16.54 17.43
C ALA A 215 -4.15 15.35 17.59
N PHE A 216 -3.03 15.35 16.87
CA PHE A 216 -1.98 14.33 17.00
C PHE A 216 -1.31 14.34 18.38
N ASP A 217 -0.96 15.52 18.89
CA ASP A 217 -0.35 15.64 20.21
C ASP A 217 -1.29 15.11 21.29
N LYS A 218 -2.59 15.45 21.21
CA LYS A 218 -3.60 14.93 22.14
C LYS A 218 -3.68 13.40 22.14
N GLN A 219 -3.45 12.73 21.01
CA GLN A 219 -3.36 11.27 20.96
C GLN A 219 -2.09 10.76 21.65
N LYS A 220 -0.93 11.37 21.35
CA LYS A 220 0.34 11.02 22.02
C LYS A 220 0.27 11.18 23.53
N TRP A 221 -0.37 12.24 24.03
CA TRP A 221 -0.57 12.44 25.47
C TRP A 221 -1.46 11.36 26.10
N LYS A 222 -2.53 10.94 25.40
CA LYS A 222 -3.38 9.83 25.88
C LYS A 222 -2.62 8.50 25.92
N ASP A 223 -1.81 8.23 24.90
CA ASP A 223 -1.02 7.00 24.84
C ASP A 223 0.07 7.00 25.92
N ALA A 224 0.77 8.12 26.12
CA ALA A 224 1.77 8.28 27.18
C ALA A 224 1.15 8.17 28.60
N ASP A 225 -0.04 8.74 28.81
CA ASP A 225 -0.77 8.63 30.07
C ASP A 225 -1.22 7.19 30.36
N ARG A 226 -1.67 6.47 29.31
CA ARG A 226 -2.00 5.04 29.41
C ARG A 226 -0.79 4.20 29.78
N GLU A 227 0.36 4.42 29.15
CA GLU A 227 1.61 3.73 29.49
C GLU A 227 2.06 4.06 30.92
N GLY A 228 2.00 5.33 31.34
CA GLY A 228 2.30 5.76 32.69
C GLY A 228 1.39 5.08 33.73
N THR A 229 0.10 5.00 33.43
CA THR A 229 -0.90 4.32 34.27
C THR A 229 -0.63 2.83 34.38
N VAL A 230 -0.26 2.17 33.29
CA VAL A 230 0.12 0.74 33.29
C VAL A 230 1.36 0.51 34.14
N ARG A 231 2.40 1.35 34.01
CA ARG A 231 3.61 1.26 34.85
C ARG A 231 3.30 1.50 36.33
N ALA A 232 2.47 2.49 36.64
CA ALA A 232 2.03 2.77 38.00
C ALA A 232 1.24 1.59 38.59
N LEU A 233 0.36 0.95 37.80
CA LEU A 233 -0.36 -0.26 38.21
C LEU A 233 0.59 -1.43 38.50
N ALA A 234 1.60 -1.65 37.65
CA ALA A 234 2.62 -2.67 37.87
C ALA A 234 3.41 -2.42 39.16
N GLN A 235 3.79 -1.16 39.42
CA GLN A 235 4.51 -0.78 40.63
C GLN A 235 3.66 -0.97 41.89
N ILE A 236 2.36 -0.63 41.85
CA ILE A 236 1.44 -0.89 42.97
C ILE A 236 1.26 -2.40 43.19
N GLY A 237 1.21 -3.19 42.11
CA GLY A 237 1.18 -4.65 42.20
C GLY A 237 2.38 -5.21 42.96
N LYS A 238 3.58 -4.73 42.62
CA LYS A 238 4.81 -5.11 43.33
C LYS A 238 4.80 -4.68 44.79
N GLN A 239 4.35 -3.47 45.10
CA GLN A 239 4.25 -2.98 46.48
C GLN A 239 3.28 -3.80 47.34
N LEU A 240 2.18 -4.29 46.76
CA LEU A 240 1.25 -5.18 47.45
C LEU A 240 1.90 -6.52 47.78
N GLU A 241 2.63 -7.09 46.82
CA GLU A 241 3.40 -8.34 47.00
C GLU A 241 4.50 -8.19 48.06
N ASP A 242 5.28 -7.10 47.99
CA ASP A 242 6.32 -6.79 48.98
C ASP A 242 5.72 -6.62 50.38
N LEU A 243 4.54 -5.98 50.50
CA LEU A 243 3.85 -5.75 51.77
C LEU A 243 3.29 -7.04 52.39
N ASP A 244 2.82 -7.97 51.57
CA ASP A 244 2.32 -9.29 52.00
C ASP A 244 3.48 -10.19 52.44
N ASN A 245 4.66 -10.07 51.82
CA ASN A 245 5.86 -10.86 52.13
C ASN A 245 6.75 -10.27 53.23
N ALA A 246 6.57 -9.00 53.62
CA ALA A 246 7.44 -8.33 54.59
C ALA A 246 7.27 -8.89 56.02
N PRO A 247 8.34 -9.48 56.63
CA PRO A 247 8.31 -9.97 57.99
C PRO A 247 8.32 -8.81 59.00
N GLY A 248 7.67 -9.01 60.16
CA GLY A 248 7.75 -8.06 61.28
C GLY A 248 6.86 -6.81 61.21
N ILE A 249 6.02 -6.65 60.17
CA ILE A 249 5.04 -5.55 60.12
C ILE A 249 3.78 -5.93 60.92
N PRO A 250 3.34 -5.12 61.90
CA PRO A 250 2.10 -5.35 62.62
C PRO A 250 0.86 -5.40 61.70
N ASP A 251 -0.06 -6.33 61.93
CA ASP A 251 -1.21 -6.59 61.04
C ASP A 251 -2.10 -5.37 60.78
N HIS A 252 -2.29 -4.52 61.80
CA HIS A 252 -3.12 -3.32 61.66
C HIS A 252 -2.49 -2.30 60.69
N ILE A 253 -1.15 -2.21 60.64
CA ILE A 253 -0.42 -1.37 59.68
C ILE A 253 -0.50 -1.99 58.28
N ARG A 254 -0.25 -3.31 58.17
CA ARG A 254 -0.35 -4.04 56.90
C ARG A 254 -1.73 -3.88 56.25
N LYS A 255 -2.81 -4.08 57.01
CA LYS A 255 -4.19 -3.93 56.53
C LYS A 255 -4.50 -2.49 56.07
N ARG A 256 -3.97 -1.48 56.78
CA ARG A 256 -4.16 -0.06 56.43
C ARG A 256 -3.46 0.29 55.11
N GLU A 257 -2.18 -0.08 54.96
CA GLU A 257 -1.42 0.20 53.73
C GLU A 257 -1.95 -0.59 52.53
N ARG A 258 -2.31 -1.86 52.72
CA ARG A 258 -2.96 -2.66 51.67
C ARG A 258 -4.22 -2.00 51.14
N LYS A 259 -5.12 -1.56 52.03
CA LYS A 259 -6.35 -0.86 51.66
C LYS A 259 -6.07 0.45 50.92
N ARG A 260 -4.98 1.16 51.25
CA ARG A 260 -4.54 2.38 50.56
C ARG A 260 -4.06 2.07 49.13
N LEU A 261 -3.23 1.04 48.96
CA LEU A 261 -2.71 0.60 47.67
C LEU A 261 -3.81 0.05 46.75
N GLU A 262 -4.73 -0.76 47.27
CA GLU A 262 -5.88 -1.29 46.52
C GLU A 262 -6.82 -0.18 46.03
N LYS A 263 -7.09 0.84 46.86
CA LYS A 263 -7.87 2.02 46.43
C LYS A 263 -7.18 2.75 45.28
N ARG A 264 -5.87 2.95 45.34
CA ARG A 264 -5.09 3.60 44.28
C ARG A 264 -5.08 2.77 43.00
N ARG A 265 -4.91 1.45 43.11
CA ARG A 265 -5.01 0.51 41.99
C ARG A 265 -6.37 0.60 41.31
N LYS A 266 -7.47 0.57 42.07
CA LYS A 266 -8.83 0.66 41.52
C LYS A 266 -9.09 2.00 40.81
N TYR A 267 -8.57 3.10 41.35
CA TYR A 267 -8.65 4.42 40.70
C TYR A 267 -7.94 4.43 39.34
N LEU A 268 -6.69 3.95 39.29
CA LEU A 268 -5.91 3.89 38.05
C LEU A 268 -6.50 2.89 37.04
N GLN A 269 -7.05 1.76 37.50
CA GLN A 269 -7.77 0.83 36.62
C GLN A 269 -9.00 1.50 35.97
N GLY A 270 -9.72 2.34 36.72
CA GLY A 270 -10.86 3.11 36.21
C GLY A 270 -10.48 4.19 35.18
N GLN A 271 -9.21 4.58 35.08
CA GLN A 271 -8.74 5.51 34.04
C GLN A 271 -8.41 4.80 32.72
N ILE A 272 -8.17 3.49 32.74
CA ILE A 272 -7.87 2.69 31.54
C ILE A 272 -9.15 2.13 30.90
N SER A 273 -10.19 1.88 31.70
CA SER A 273 -11.50 1.38 31.25
C SER A 273 -12.34 2.46 30.57
#